data_AF-A0A3D5K588-F1
#
_entry.id   AF-A0A3D5K588-F1
#
_cell.length_a   1.000
_cell.length_b   1.000
_cell.length_c   1.000
_cell.angle_alpha   90.00
_cell.angle_beta   90.00
_cell.angle_gamma   90.00
#
_symmetry.space_group_name_H-M   'P 1'
#
loop_
_entity.id
_entity.type
_entity.pdbx_description
1 polymer ?
#
loop_
_entity_poly.entity_id
_entity_poly.type
_entity_poly.pdbx_seq_one_letter_code
_entity_poly.pdbx_strand_id
1 'polypeptide(L)'
;WNPLADRMEWKIRRVKERLAADPGLKISEIPYGPDQGIAYDYGTWAHAYLADMVSPDALLESFYTNLNDLGWEESFVQTYGTSSVAFINEFDEFLNLPLTQQLAILP
;
A
#
# COMPACT_ATOMS: atom_id res chain seq x y z
N TRP A 1 11.30 -19.63 -7.18
CA TRP A 1 10.47 -18.49 -6.74
C TRP A 1 9.99 -17.76 -7.98
N ASN A 2 8.72 -17.37 -8.04
CA ASN A 2 8.21 -16.57 -9.16
C ASN A 2 8.86 -15.16 -9.13
N PRO A 3 9.05 -14.52 -10.29
CA PRO A 3 9.45 -13.12 -10.41
C PRO A 3 8.64 -12.18 -9.49
N LEU A 4 9.23 -11.03 -9.12
CA LEU A 4 8.52 -10.02 -8.32
C LEU A 4 7.24 -9.55 -9.02
N ALA A 5 7.34 -9.21 -10.31
CA ALA A 5 6.22 -8.78 -11.13
C ALA A 5 5.05 -9.79 -11.09
N ASP A 6 5.31 -11.08 -11.32
CA ASP A 6 4.28 -12.12 -11.30
C ASP A 6 3.60 -12.25 -9.92
N ARG A 7 4.37 -12.14 -8.83
CA ARG A 7 3.83 -12.19 -7.46
C ARG A 7 2.97 -10.97 -7.15
N MET A 8 3.45 -9.79 -7.55
CA MET A 8 2.75 -8.53 -7.34
C MET A 8 1.49 -8.45 -8.19
N GLU A 9 1.55 -8.89 -9.45
CA GLU A 9 0.40 -9.00 -10.35
C GLU A 9 -0.70 -9.88 -9.74
N TRP A 10 -0.33 -11.06 -9.22
CA TRP A 10 -1.29 -11.93 -8.55
C TRP A 10 -1.98 -11.23 -7.37
N LYS A 11 -1.22 -10.48 -6.54
CA LYS A 11 -1.76 -9.73 -5.40
C LYS A 11 -2.70 -8.60 -5.83
N ILE A 12 -2.34 -7.79 -6.84
CA ILE A 12 -3.22 -6.68 -7.28
C ILE A 12 -4.48 -7.21 -7.93
N ARG A 13 -4.43 -8.35 -8.63
CA ARG A 13 -5.62 -9.00 -9.17
C ARG A 13 -6.58 -9.40 -8.06
N ARG A 14 -6.09 -9.99 -6.96
CA ARG A 14 -6.92 -10.29 -5.77
C ARG A 14 -7.52 -9.03 -5.14
N VAL A 15 -6.75 -7.95 -5.06
CA VAL A 15 -7.24 -6.65 -4.57
C VAL A 15 -8.38 -6.13 -5.46
N LYS A 16 -8.19 -6.15 -6.80
CA LYS A 16 -9.22 -5.73 -7.76
C LYS A 16 -10.47 -6.60 -7.71
N GLU A 17 -10.33 -7.92 -7.53
CA GLU A 17 -11.46 -8.83 -7.31
C GLU A 17 -12.23 -8.47 -6.04
N ARG A 18 -11.52 -8.15 -4.95
CA ARG A 18 -12.16 -7.70 -3.71
C ARG A 18 -12.89 -6.37 -3.87
N LEU A 19 -12.27 -5.39 -4.56
CA LEU A 19 -12.89 -4.09 -4.86
C LEU A 19 -14.12 -4.22 -5.75
N ALA A 20 -14.11 -5.15 -6.70
CA ALA A 20 -15.27 -5.43 -7.55
C ALA A 20 -16.44 -6.01 -6.73
N ALA A 21 -16.16 -6.81 -5.71
CA ALA A 21 -17.17 -7.37 -4.80
C ALA A 21 -17.70 -6.35 -3.77
N ASP A 22 -16.90 -5.34 -3.42
CA ASP A 22 -17.22 -4.34 -2.39
C ASP A 22 -16.58 -2.98 -2.75
N PRO A 23 -17.23 -2.23 -3.66
CA PRO A 23 -16.70 -0.97 -4.15
C PRO A 23 -16.63 0.06 -3.03
N GLY A 24 -15.41 0.51 -2.71
CA GLY A 24 -15.17 1.51 -1.68
C GLY A 24 -14.56 0.96 -0.39
N LEU A 25 -14.35 -0.36 -0.28
CA LEU A 25 -13.59 -0.94 0.83
C LEU A 25 -12.17 -0.35 0.87
N LYS A 26 -11.86 0.38 1.94
CA LYS A 26 -10.50 0.86 2.18
C LYS A 26 -9.68 -0.16 2.94
N ILE A 27 -8.35 -0.13 2.76
CA ILE A 27 -7.44 -0.99 3.52
C ILE A 27 -7.64 -0.84 5.05
N SER A 28 -7.92 0.38 5.51
CA SER A 28 -8.16 0.71 6.92
C SER A 28 -9.44 0.12 7.51
N GLU A 29 -10.32 -0.43 6.67
CA GLU A 29 -11.64 -0.93 7.06
C GLU A 29 -11.73 -2.46 7.00
N ILE A 30 -10.65 -3.15 6.59
CA ILE A 30 -10.62 -4.61 6.53
C ILE A 30 -10.59 -5.19 7.96
N PRO A 31 -11.62 -5.93 8.39
CA PRO A 31 -11.67 -6.49 9.74
C PRO A 31 -10.76 -7.72 9.87
N TYR A 32 -10.38 -8.03 11.11
CA TYR A 32 -9.78 -9.32 11.43
C TYR A 32 -10.81 -10.45 11.23
N GLY A 33 -10.41 -11.57 10.63
CA GLY A 33 -11.33 -12.67 10.33
C GLY A 33 -10.87 -13.59 9.19
N PRO A 34 -11.76 -14.48 8.71
CA PRO A 34 -11.45 -15.48 7.67
C PRO A 34 -10.84 -14.87 6.39
N ASP A 35 -11.30 -13.68 6.01
CA ASP A 35 -10.87 -12.99 4.78
C ASP A 35 -9.73 -11.98 4.99
N GLN A 36 -9.14 -11.92 6.20
CA GLN A 36 -8.07 -10.96 6.54
C GLN A 36 -6.82 -11.12 5.67
N GLY A 37 -6.66 -12.26 4.98
CA GLY A 37 -5.58 -12.49 4.04
C GLY A 37 -5.49 -11.41 2.95
N ILE A 38 -6.60 -10.76 2.61
CA ILE A 38 -6.62 -9.67 1.63
C ILE A 38 -5.91 -8.41 2.15
N ALA A 39 -5.89 -8.17 3.47
CA ALA A 39 -5.18 -7.04 4.07
C ALA A 39 -3.67 -7.10 3.80
N TYR A 40 -3.09 -8.31 3.71
CA TYR A 40 -1.68 -8.46 3.34
C TYR A 40 -1.42 -8.09 1.88
N ASP A 41 -2.37 -8.33 0.97
CA ASP A 41 -2.21 -7.97 -0.44
C ASP A 41 -2.33 -6.46 -0.63
N TYR A 42 -3.33 -5.83 0.02
CA TYR A 42 -3.43 -4.36 0.08
C TYR A 42 -2.18 -3.74 0.72
N GLY A 43 -1.75 -4.26 1.87
CA GLY A 43 -0.59 -3.75 2.60
C GLY A 43 0.72 -3.90 1.80
N THR A 44 0.88 -4.99 1.06
CA THR A 44 2.03 -5.17 0.15
C THR A 44 2.05 -4.09 -0.93
N TRP A 45 0.90 -3.80 -1.55
CA TRP A 45 0.80 -2.79 -2.60
C TRP A 45 0.90 -1.36 -2.08
N ALA A 46 0.36 -1.07 -0.90
CA ALA A 46 0.55 0.21 -0.23
C ALA A 46 2.04 0.48 0.05
N HIS A 47 2.79 -0.53 0.51
CA HIS A 47 4.24 -0.40 0.70
C HIS A 47 4.98 -0.22 -0.62
N ALA A 48 4.60 -0.94 -1.68
CA ALA A 48 5.20 -0.74 -3.00
C ALA A 48 4.95 0.68 -3.53
N TYR A 49 3.75 1.23 -3.31
CA TYR A 49 3.41 2.59 -3.72
C TYR A 49 4.19 3.65 -2.92
N LEU A 50 4.32 3.48 -1.60
CA LEU A 50 5.16 4.34 -0.77
C LEU A 50 6.65 4.28 -1.18
N ALA A 51 7.13 3.10 -1.57
CA ALA A 51 8.50 2.92 -2.03
C ALA A 51 8.77 3.63 -3.38
N ASP A 52 7.80 3.60 -4.31
CA ASP A 52 7.86 4.33 -5.58
C ASP A 52 7.80 5.85 -5.38
N MET A 53 6.97 6.33 -4.45
CA MET A 53 6.83 7.76 -4.14
C MET A 53 8.11 8.37 -3.55
N VAL A 54 8.86 7.62 -2.73
CA VAL A 54 9.99 8.16 -1.95
C VAL A 54 11.25 7.34 -2.16
N SER A 55 11.27 6.12 -1.61
CA SER A 55 12.38 5.18 -1.71
C SER A 55 11.98 3.85 -1.06
N PRO A 56 12.46 2.70 -1.56
CA PRO A 56 12.35 1.40 -0.87
C PRO A 56 12.87 1.40 0.57
N ASP A 57 13.83 2.28 0.89
CA ASP A 57 14.48 2.35 2.19
C ASP A 57 13.78 3.29 3.18
N ALA A 58 12.83 4.12 2.72
CA ALA A 58 12.21 5.18 3.51
C ALA A 58 11.54 4.68 4.80
N LEU A 59 10.95 3.48 4.76
CA LEU A 59 10.32 2.86 5.93
C LEU A 59 11.35 2.63 7.06
N LEU A 60 12.52 2.09 6.73
CA LEU A 60 13.54 1.73 7.71
C LEU A 60 14.39 2.93 8.11
N GLU A 61 14.84 3.73 7.13
CA GLU A 61 15.79 4.81 7.36
C GLU A 61 15.14 6.07 7.95
N SER A 62 13.85 6.29 7.68
CA SER A 62 13.13 7.48 8.16
C SER A 62 11.99 7.11 9.11
N PHE A 63 10.98 6.35 8.66
CA PHE A 63 9.76 6.16 9.46
C PHE A 63 10.05 5.49 10.81
N TYR A 64 10.73 4.33 10.82
CA TYR A 64 11.04 3.64 12.07
C TYR A 64 12.06 4.36 12.95
N THR A 65 12.98 5.12 12.35
CA THR A 65 13.95 5.94 13.10
C THR A 65 13.26 7.02 13.92
N ASN A 66 12.19 7.64 13.38
CA ASN A 66 11.47 8.73 14.02
C ASN A 66 10.28 8.27 14.89
N LEU A 67 9.83 7.02 14.73
CA LEU A 67 8.57 6.52 15.29
C LEU A 67 8.44 6.67 16.81
N ASN A 68 9.52 6.42 17.56
CA ASN A 68 9.48 6.50 19.03
C ASN A 68 9.38 7.95 19.53
N ASP A 69 9.92 8.90 18.78
CA ASP A 69 10.01 10.30 19.20
C ASP A 69 8.78 11.10 18.74
N LEU A 70 8.27 10.83 17.55
CA LEU A 70 7.19 11.61 16.92
C LEU A 70 5.84 10.87 16.92
N GLY A 71 5.84 9.57 17.18
CA GLY A 71 4.65 8.74 17.01
C GLY A 71 4.27 8.55 15.54
N TRP A 72 3.15 7.88 15.32
CA TRP A 72 2.83 7.29 14.01
C TRP A 72 2.55 8.32 12.91
N GLU A 73 1.63 9.26 13.12
CA GLU A 73 1.21 10.19 12.05
C GLU A 73 2.32 11.19 11.71
N GLU A 74 2.98 11.77 12.71
CA GLU A 74 4.05 12.74 12.47
C GLU A 74 5.27 12.08 11.79
N SER A 75 5.63 10.85 12.18
CA SER A 75 6.65 10.08 11.45
C SER A 75 6.22 9.78 10.01
N PHE A 76 4.95 9.44 9.79
CA PHE A 76 4.43 9.19 8.45
C PHE A 76 4.55 10.43 7.56
N VAL A 77 4.10 11.59 8.06
CA VAL A 77 4.19 12.88 7.36
C VAL A 77 5.64 13.26 7.09
N GLN A 78 6.54 13.09 8.06
CA GLN A 78 7.95 13.41 7.88
C GLN A 78 8.63 12.51 6.84
N THR A 79 8.29 11.22 6.81
CA THR A 79 8.88 10.27 5.87
C THR A 79 8.32 10.40 4.46
N TYR A 80 7.00 10.53 4.33
CA TYR A 80 6.31 10.42 3.04
C TYR A 80 5.79 11.74 2.48
N GLY A 81 5.89 12.84 3.24
CA GLY A 81 5.48 14.18 2.80
C GLY A 81 3.97 14.38 2.68
N THR A 82 3.16 13.41 3.09
CA THR A 82 1.69 13.44 3.07
C THR A 82 1.12 12.83 4.34
N SER A 83 -0.10 13.19 4.72
CA SER A 83 -0.80 12.54 5.84
C SER A 83 -1.20 11.12 5.48
N SER A 84 -1.29 10.24 6.47
CA SER A 84 -1.72 8.85 6.22
C SER A 84 -3.13 8.74 5.63
N VAL A 85 -4.02 9.65 6.01
CA VAL A 85 -5.39 9.74 5.48
C VAL A 85 -5.39 10.17 4.01
N ALA A 86 -4.57 11.16 3.66
CA ALA A 86 -4.42 11.59 2.27
C ALA A 86 -3.81 10.46 1.42
N PHE A 87 -2.77 9.79 1.93
CA PHE A 87 -2.18 8.63 1.28
C PHE A 87 -3.21 7.52 1.01
N ILE A 88 -4.06 7.17 1.98
CA ILE A 88 -5.09 6.13 1.77
C ILE A 88 -6.05 6.54 0.62
N ASN A 89 -6.44 7.81 0.55
CA ASN A 89 -7.31 8.27 -0.54
C ASN A 89 -6.60 8.22 -1.91
N GLU A 90 -5.35 8.65 -1.99
CA GLU A 90 -4.54 8.55 -3.22
C GLU A 90 -4.28 7.10 -3.62
N PHE A 91 -4.06 6.22 -2.64
CA PHE A 91 -3.88 4.80 -2.88
C PHE A 91 -5.15 4.14 -3.42
N ASP A 92 -6.33 4.52 -2.92
CA ASP A 92 -7.61 4.05 -3.48
C ASP A 92 -7.76 4.45 -4.96
N GLU A 93 -7.31 5.66 -5.35
CA GLU A 93 -7.27 6.08 -6.75
C GLU A 93 -6.29 5.23 -7.57
N PHE A 94 -5.08 4.97 -7.04
CA PHE A 94 -4.09 4.09 -7.65
C PHE A 94 -4.65 2.68 -7.91
N LEU A 95 -5.42 2.11 -6.97
CA LEU A 95 -6.01 0.77 -7.12
C LEU A 95 -7.01 0.67 -8.30
N ASN A 96 -7.59 1.80 -8.71
CA ASN A 96 -8.50 1.89 -9.85
C ASN A 96 -7.78 2.04 -11.21
N LEU A 97 -6.47 2.27 -11.23
CA LEU A 97 -5.71 2.37 -12.48
C LEU A 97 -5.66 1.06 -13.28
N PRO A 98 -5.37 1.12 -14.59
CA PRO A 98 -5.07 -0.08 -15.40
C PRO A 98 -3.89 -0.87 -14.82
N LEU A 99 -3.95 -2.20 -14.94
CA LEU A 99 -2.91 -3.10 -14.41
C LEU A 99 -1.50 -2.74 -14.90
N THR A 100 -1.36 -2.30 -16.15
CA THR A 100 -0.07 -1.90 -16.71
C THR A 100 0.54 -0.69 -16.01
N GLN A 101 -0.29 0.26 -15.55
CA GLN A 101 0.19 1.41 -14.77
C GLN A 101 0.54 1.00 -13.34
N GLN A 102 -0.22 0.08 -12.77
CA GLN A 102 0.04 -0.45 -11.43
C GLN A 102 1.35 -1.24 -11.38
N LEU A 103 1.68 -2.02 -12.41
CA LEU A 103 2.93 -2.77 -12.47
C LEU A 103 4.16 -1.91 -12.78
N ALA A 104 3.97 -0.72 -13.37
CA ALA A 104 5.05 0.16 -13.77
C ALA A 104 5.83 0.80 -12.61
N ILE A 105 5.27 0.79 -11.38
CA ILE A 105 5.91 1.32 -10.17
C ILE A 105 6.92 0.34 -9.54
N LEU A 106 6.94 -0.91 -10.02
CA LEU A 106 7.83 -1.93 -9.47
C LEU A 106 9.26 -1.74 -10.02
N PRO A 107 10.29 -1.98 -9.20
CA PRO A 107 11.70 -1.87 -9.62
C PRO A 107 12.13 -2.94 -10.63
#